data_AF-A0A351G4U0-F1
#
_entry.id   AF-A0A351G4U0-F1
#
_cell.length_a   1.000
_cell.length_b   1.000
_cell.length_c   1.000
_cell.angle_alpha   90.00
_cell.angle_beta   90.00
_cell.angle_gamma   90.00
#
_symmetry.space_group_name_H-M   'P 1'
#
loop_
_entity.id
_entity.type
_entity.pdbx_description
1 polymer ?
#
loop_
_entity_poly.entity_id
_entity_poly.type
_entity_poly.pdbx_seq_one_letter_code
_entity_poly.pdbx_strand_id
1 'polypeptide(L)'
;MAIGNIAFGVVSIGIAAFGIVTLAAFGLGVVSLAALAIGVIALGPMAFGYTFALGVVAISGEYALGLIASGKALSIRLVEFLSQFG
;
A
#
# COMPACT_ATOMS: atom_id res chain seq x y z
N MET A 1 7.29 18.75 7.51
CA MET A 1 6.31 17.75 7.99
C MET A 1 4.99 18.47 8.15
N ALA A 2 3.92 17.97 7.54
CA ALA A 2 2.57 18.54 7.64
C ALA A 2 1.64 17.57 8.38
N ILE A 3 0.84 18.09 9.30
CA ILE A 3 -0.14 17.30 10.07
C ILE A 3 -1.47 18.02 9.99
N GLY A 4 -2.53 17.28 9.64
CA GLY A 4 -3.87 17.84 9.58
C GLY A 4 -4.86 16.86 8.96
N ASN A 5 -6.12 17.25 8.86
CA ASN A 5 -7.13 16.38 8.25
C ASN A 5 -6.79 16.09 6.77
N ILE A 6 -6.30 17.13 6.08
CA ILE A 6 -5.72 17.08 4.75
C ILE A 6 -4.33 17.67 4.84
N ALA A 7 -3.30 16.87 4.54
CA ALA A 7 -1.90 17.27 4.68
C ALA A 7 -1.14 17.14 3.35
N PHE A 8 -0.39 18.19 3.00
CA PHE A 8 0.50 18.24 1.83
C PHE A 8 1.93 18.57 2.27
N GLY A 9 2.90 17.83 1.74
CA GLY A 9 4.31 18.05 2.07
C GLY A 9 5.16 16.83 1.78
N VAL A 10 6.47 16.94 2.04
CA VAL A 10 7.40 15.80 1.88
C VAL A 10 7.02 14.64 2.79
N VAL A 11 6.71 14.94 4.05
CA VAL A 11 6.17 14.02 5.05
C VAL A 11 4.83 14.58 5.50
N SER A 12 3.76 13.82 5.28
CA SER A 12 2.37 14.24 5.54
C SER A 12 1.64 13.21 6.37
N ILE A 13 0.98 13.66 7.44
CA ILE A 13 0.17 12.80 8.33
C ILE A 13 -1.24 13.36 8.41
N GLY A 14 -2.26 12.54 8.18
CA GLY A 14 -3.64 13.01 8.20
C GLY A 14 -4.70 11.97 7.90
N ILE A 15 -5.94 12.39 7.69
CA ILE A 15 -6.98 11.49 7.13
C ILE A 15 -6.73 11.30 5.65
N ALA A 16 -6.46 12.38 4.94
CA ALA A 16 -5.96 12.39 3.57
C ALA A 16 -4.56 13.03 3.54
N ALA A 17 -3.55 12.31 3.08
CA ALA A 17 -2.18 12.81 3.01
C ALA A 17 -1.59 12.63 1.61
N PHE A 18 -0.90 13.67 1.15
CA PHE A 18 -0.23 13.71 -0.14
C PHE A 18 1.23 14.13 0.07
N GLY A 19 2.16 13.38 -0.50
CA GLY A 19 3.57 13.64 -0.26
C GLY A 19 4.53 12.59 -0.81
N ILE A 20 5.78 12.65 -0.34
CA ILE A 20 6.75 11.58 -0.62
C ILE A 20 6.50 10.42 0.34
N VAL A 21 6.38 10.73 1.63
CA VAL A 21 6.02 9.78 2.69
C VAL A 21 4.68 10.21 3.30
N THR A 22 3.70 9.31 3.25
CA THR A 22 2.36 9.59 3.78
C THR A 22 1.93 8.56 4.82
N LEU A 23 1.38 9.04 5.94
CA LEU A 23 0.68 8.22 6.92
C LEU A 23 -0.76 8.72 7.03
N ALA A 24 -1.73 7.94 6.54
CA ALA A 24 -3.11 8.40 6.51
C ALA A 24 -4.16 7.29 6.43
N ALA A 25 -5.45 7.65 6.43
CA ALA A 25 -6.48 6.72 5.98
C ALA A 25 -6.48 6.61 4.44
N PHE A 26 -6.29 7.73 3.75
CA PHE A 26 -6.08 7.83 2.32
C PHE A 26 -4.73 8.48 2.03
N GLY A 27 -3.80 7.73 1.43
CA GLY A 27 -2.43 8.19 1.21
C GLY A 27 -2.01 8.09 -0.25
N LEU A 28 -1.59 9.22 -0.84
CA LEU A 28 -0.91 9.24 -2.14
C LEU A 28 0.54 9.68 -1.97
N GLY A 29 1.49 8.86 -2.40
CA GLY A 29 2.88 9.27 -2.37
C GLY A 29 3.85 8.27 -2.98
N VAL A 30 5.15 8.47 -2.77
CA VAL A 30 6.15 7.47 -3.16
C VAL A 30 6.07 6.29 -2.21
N VAL A 31 6.04 6.58 -0.90
CA VAL A 31 5.82 5.61 0.17
C VAL A 31 4.53 5.99 0.89
N SER A 32 3.53 5.14 0.77
CA SER A 32 2.20 5.37 1.34
C SER A 32 1.87 4.30 2.37
N LEU A 33 1.68 4.71 3.62
CA LEU A 33 1.18 3.90 4.72
C LEU A 33 -0.26 4.34 5.00
N ALA A 34 -1.24 3.62 4.46
CA ALA A 34 -2.63 4.03 4.60
C ALA A 34 -3.64 2.90 4.50
N ALA A 35 -4.89 3.15 4.94
CA ALA A 35 -5.98 2.20 4.75
C ALA A 35 -6.20 1.92 3.25
N LEU A 36 -6.21 3.00 2.46
CA LEU A 36 -6.09 3.02 1.01
C LEU A 36 -4.77 3.72 0.65
N ALA A 37 -3.77 2.92 0.28
CA ALA A 37 -2.42 3.38 -0.03
C ALA A 37 -2.16 3.28 -1.53
N ILE A 38 -1.74 4.38 -2.15
CA ILE A 38 -1.33 4.43 -3.56
C ILE A 38 0.06 5.05 -3.66
N GLY A 39 0.97 4.36 -4.35
CA GLY A 39 2.33 4.85 -4.53
C GLY A 39 3.27 3.91 -5.24
N VAL A 40 4.58 4.20 -5.17
CA VAL A 40 5.61 3.27 -5.62
C VAL A 40 5.69 2.08 -4.67
N ILE A 41 5.66 2.38 -3.37
CA ILE A 41 5.57 1.45 -2.26
C ILE A 41 4.27 1.76 -1.51
N ALA A 42 3.32 0.83 -1.55
CA ALA A 42 2.02 0.96 -0.91
C ALA A 42 1.83 -0.10 0.17
N LEU A 43 1.49 0.34 1.38
CA LEU A 43 1.32 -0.52 2.55
C LEU A 43 -0.03 -0.20 3.20
N GLY A 44 -0.93 -1.18 3.19
CA GLY A 44 -2.29 -0.95 3.63
C GLY A 44 -3.24 -2.10 3.35
N PRO A 45 -4.40 -2.19 4.03
CA PRO A 45 -5.49 -3.09 3.67
C PRO A 45 -5.80 -3.11 2.17
N MET A 46 -5.87 -1.93 1.54
CA MET A 46 -5.94 -1.75 0.09
C MET A 46 -4.68 -1.03 -0.39
N ALA A 47 -3.75 -1.77 -0.99
CA ALA A 47 -2.47 -1.27 -1.45
C ALA A 47 -2.35 -1.36 -2.97
N PHE A 48 -2.15 -0.20 -3.62
CA PHE A 48 -1.86 -0.05 -5.04
C PHE A 48 -0.44 0.48 -5.21
N GLY A 49 0.49 -0.44 -5.35
CA GLY A 49 1.92 -0.14 -5.54
C GLY A 49 2.29 -0.13 -7.02
N TYR A 50 3.32 0.60 -7.42
CA TYR A 50 3.96 0.35 -8.72
C TYR A 50 4.95 -0.81 -8.59
N THR A 51 5.83 -0.75 -7.59
CA THR A 51 6.89 -1.74 -7.36
C THR A 51 6.48 -2.71 -6.25
N PHE A 52 6.02 -2.20 -5.11
CA PHE A 52 5.67 -3.02 -3.94
C PHE A 52 4.28 -2.68 -3.39
N ALA A 53 3.46 -3.71 -3.16
CA ALA A 53 2.19 -3.60 -2.46
C ALA A 53 2.05 -4.69 -1.38
N LEU A 54 1.78 -4.30 -0.14
CA LEU A 54 1.45 -5.23 0.96
C LEU A 54 0.07 -4.89 1.53
N GLY A 55 -0.82 -5.88 1.61
CA GLY A 55 -2.19 -5.64 2.07
C GLY A 55 -3.11 -6.85 2.11
N VAL A 56 -4.38 -6.63 2.42
CA VAL A 56 -5.43 -7.64 2.17
C VAL A 56 -5.65 -7.75 0.67
N VAL A 57 -5.81 -6.60 0.02
CA VAL A 57 -5.82 -6.43 -1.43
C VAL A 57 -4.54 -5.70 -1.81
N ALA A 58 -3.63 -6.40 -2.47
CA ALA A 58 -2.34 -5.89 -2.91
C ALA A 58 -2.23 -6.01 -4.43
N ILE A 59 -2.21 -4.87 -5.12
CA ILE A 59 -2.05 -4.83 -6.57
C ILE A 59 -0.79 -4.03 -6.86
N SER A 60 0.14 -4.65 -7.59
CA SER A 60 1.40 -4.03 -7.99
C SER A 60 1.85 -4.43 -9.38
N GLY A 61 2.79 -3.67 -9.93
CA GLY A 61 3.50 -4.06 -11.15
C GLY A 61 4.44 -5.23 -10.92
N GLU A 62 5.21 -5.22 -9.82
CA GLU A 62 6.25 -6.22 -9.55
C GLU A 62 5.90 -7.16 -8.37
N TYR A 63 5.87 -6.65 -7.14
CA TYR A 63 5.78 -7.45 -5.92
C TYR A 63 4.49 -7.16 -5.13
N ALA A 64 3.60 -8.16 -5.04
CA ALA A 64 2.35 -8.10 -4.30
C ALA A 64 2.26 -9.21 -3.24
N LEU A 65 1.97 -8.85 -1.99
CA LEU A 65 1.68 -9.81 -0.93
C LEU A 65 0.34 -9.48 -0.28
N GLY A 66 -0.56 -10.46 -0.26
CA GLY A 66 -1.85 -10.30 0.38
C GLY A 66 -2.78 -11.50 0.29
N LEU A 67 -4.00 -11.35 0.78
CA LEU A 67 -5.06 -12.35 0.56
C LEU A 67 -5.46 -12.38 -0.92
N ILE A 68 -5.57 -11.19 -1.51
CA ILE A 68 -5.81 -10.97 -2.94
C ILE A 68 -4.60 -10.19 -3.45
N ALA A 69 -3.67 -10.89 -4.11
CA ALA A 69 -2.42 -10.32 -4.60
C ALA A 69 -2.32 -10.45 -6.12
N SER A 70 -1.89 -9.38 -6.79
CA SER A 70 -1.58 -9.38 -8.23
C SER A 70 -0.31 -8.59 -8.49
N GLY A 71 0.71 -9.25 -9.01
CA GLY A 71 2.02 -8.68 -9.36
C GLY A 71 2.73 -9.56 -10.38
N LYS A 72 3.57 -8.98 -11.25
CA LYS A 72 4.28 -9.75 -12.30
C LYS A 72 5.45 -10.56 -11.76
N ALA A 73 6.22 -10.00 -10.83
CA ALA A 73 7.47 -10.61 -10.37
C ALA A 73 7.19 -11.64 -9.28
N LEU A 74 6.45 -11.24 -8.23
CA LEU A 74 6.02 -12.13 -7.16
C LEU A 74 4.63 -11.72 -6.68
N SER A 75 3.68 -12.66 -6.73
CA SER A 75 2.36 -12.49 -6.13
C SER A 75 2.09 -13.66 -5.17
N ILE A 76 2.08 -13.37 -3.87
CA ILE A 76 1.75 -14.38 -2.86
C ILE A 76 0.32 -14.15 -2.40
N ARG A 77 -0.54 -15.11 -2.75
CA ARG A 77 -1.91 -15.19 -2.27
C ARG A 77 -1.94 -16.07 -1.03
N LEU A 78 -2.13 -15.47 0.14
CA LEU A 78 -2.05 -16.18 1.42
C LEU A 78 -3.04 -17.36 1.50
N VAL A 79 -4.20 -17.26 0.84
CA VAL A 79 -5.20 -18.34 0.79
C VAL A 79 -4.65 -19.57 0.06
N GLU A 80 -3.97 -19.39 -1.07
CA GLU A 80 -3.37 -20.48 -1.84
C GLU A 80 -2.16 -21.06 -1.08
N PHE A 81 -1.34 -20.20 -0.46
CA PHE A 81 -0.21 -20.65 0.34
C PHE A 81 -0.65 -21.54 1.52
N LEU A 82 -1.64 -21.11 2.31
CA LEU A 82 -2.13 -21.88 3.44
C LEU A 82 -2.82 -23.18 3.00
N SER A 83 -3.45 -23.20 1.83
CA SER A 83 -4.05 -24.43 1.27
C SER A 83 -3.05 -25.52 0.91
N GLN A 84 -1.75 -25.21 0.78
CA GLN A 84 -0.70 -26.22 0.55
C GLN A 84 -0.24 -26.94 1.82
N PHE A 85 -0.55 -26.40 3.00
CA PHE A 85 -0.12 -26.94 4.29
C PHE A 85 -1.25 -27.58 5.11
N GLY A 86 -2.47 -27.66 4.56
CA GLY A 86 -3.63 -28.33 5.16
C GLY A 86 -3.97 -29.62 4.43
#